data_AF-A0A1V6JVL0-F1
#
_entry.id   AF-A0A1V6JVL0-F1
#
_cell.length_a   1.000
_cell.length_b   1.000
_cell.length_c   1.000
_cell.angle_alpha   90.00
_cell.angle_beta   90.00
_cell.angle_gamma   90.00
#
_symmetry.space_group_name_H-M   'P 1'
#
loop_
_entity.id
_entity.type
_entity.pdbx_description
1 polymer ?
#
loop_
_entity_poly.entity_id
_entity_poly.type
_entity_poly.pdbx_seq_one_letter_code
_entity_poly.pdbx_strand_id
1 'polypeptide(L)'
;MDEESFGLSRDSLVEVLEAENVLARKYFYPGCHRHEPYCRTFPGSGRELPVTDRLSEMVMCLPTGEAVTPAMARMIGDSIRLAGVRAGEVRAALKEGGHA
;
A
#
# COMPACT_ATOMS: atom_id res chain seq x y z
N MET A 1 1.65 5.75 -5.30
CA MET A 1 1.15 4.93 -6.42
C MET A 1 -0.24 5.42 -6.79
N ASP A 2 -0.51 5.59 -8.07
CA ASP A 2 -1.82 6.01 -8.57
C ASP A 2 -2.65 4.76 -8.91
N GLU A 3 -3.79 4.60 -8.23
CA GLU A 3 -4.62 3.38 -8.34
C GLU A 3 -5.30 3.25 -9.69
N GLU A 4 -5.69 4.37 -10.31
CA GLU A 4 -6.36 4.36 -11.61
C GLU A 4 -5.42 3.84 -12.71
N SER A 5 -4.17 4.33 -12.73
CA SER A 5 -3.16 3.88 -13.68
C SER A 5 -2.60 2.48 -13.38
N PHE A 6 -2.47 2.10 -12.11
CA PHE A 6 -1.92 0.79 -11.73
C PHE A 6 -2.96 -0.33 -11.70
N GLY A 7 -4.23 0.02 -11.52
CA GLY A 7 -5.36 -0.92 -11.46
C GLY A 7 -5.61 -1.56 -10.10
N LEU A 8 -4.74 -1.37 -9.10
CA LEU A 8 -4.90 -1.85 -7.72
C LEU A 8 -4.69 -0.71 -6.72
N SER A 9 -5.38 -0.77 -5.58
CA SER A 9 -5.09 0.11 -4.44
C SER A 9 -3.72 -0.22 -3.82
N ARG A 10 -3.12 0.73 -3.09
CA ARG A 10 -1.90 0.48 -2.32
C ARG A 10 -2.09 -0.67 -1.32
N ASP A 11 -3.24 -0.71 -0.66
CA ASP A 11 -3.55 -1.74 0.34
C ASP A 11 -3.65 -3.13 -0.29
N SER A 12 -4.31 -3.24 -1.46
CA SER A 12 -4.37 -4.50 -2.23
C SER A 12 -2.98 -4.96 -2.68
N LEU A 13 -2.11 -4.04 -3.11
CA LEU A 13 -0.76 -4.39 -3.49
C LEU A 13 0.09 -4.85 -2.29
N VAL A 14 -0.09 -4.23 -1.12
CA VAL A 14 0.57 -4.68 0.12
C VAL A 14 0.13 -6.10 0.48
N GLU A 15 -1.17 -6.41 0.40
CA GLU A 15 -1.70 -7.75 0.66
C GLU A 15 -1.12 -8.80 -0.30
N VAL A 16 -1.02 -8.47 -1.60
CA VAL A 16 -0.36 -9.35 -2.59
C VAL A 16 1.11 -9.58 -2.25
N LEU A 17 1.84 -8.53 -1.90
CA LEU A 17 3.26 -8.66 -1.55
C LEU A 17 3.45 -9.48 -0.27
N GLU A 18 2.59 -9.30 0.74
CA GLU A 18 2.61 -10.10 1.96
C GLU A 18 2.34 -11.57 1.67
N ALA A 19 1.41 -11.91 0.77
CA ALA A 19 1.15 -13.28 0.32
C ALA A 19 2.37 -13.91 -0.40
N GLU A 20 3.19 -13.09 -1.08
CA GLU A 20 4.44 -13.49 -1.72
C GLU A 20 5.66 -13.45 -0.77
N ASN A 21 5.44 -13.37 0.55
CA ASN A 21 6.48 -13.25 1.58
C ASN A 21 7.37 -11.99 1.44
N VAL A 22 6.85 -10.93 0.82
CA VAL A 22 7.49 -9.61 0.72
C VAL A 22 6.80 -8.65 1.68
N LEU A 23 7.46 -8.37 2.81
CA LEU A 23 6.91 -7.51 3.85
C LEU A 23 6.99 -6.02 3.48
N ALA A 24 5.97 -5.52 2.79
CA ALA A 24 5.79 -4.10 2.50
C ALA A 24 5.12 -3.39 3.69
N ARG A 25 5.49 -2.13 3.96
CA ARG A 25 4.94 -1.35 5.09
C ARG A 25 4.21 -0.11 4.61
N LYS A 26 3.05 0.18 5.21
CA LYS A 26 2.23 1.38 4.94
C LYS A 26 2.76 2.58 5.73
N TYR A 27 3.96 3.06 5.38
CA TYR A 27 4.62 4.16 6.08
C TYR A 27 4.42 5.51 5.38
N PHE A 28 3.80 6.51 6.02
CA PHE A 28 2.96 6.43 7.23
C PHE A 28 1.49 6.42 6.84
N TYR A 29 0.69 5.58 7.51
CA TYR A 29 -0.75 5.49 7.29
C TYR A 29 -1.52 5.11 8.57
N PRO A 30 -2.69 5.73 8.79
CA PRO A 30 -3.10 7.02 8.22
C PRO A 30 -2.21 8.15 8.75
N GLY A 31 -2.37 9.37 8.21
CA GLY A 31 -1.67 10.54 8.73
C GLY A 31 -1.96 10.77 10.23
N CYS A 32 -1.01 11.32 10.99
CA CYS A 32 -1.12 11.47 12.45
C CYS A 32 -2.42 12.16 12.91
N HIS A 33 -2.94 13.10 12.12
CA HIS A 33 -4.19 13.82 12.42
C HIS A 33 -5.46 12.94 12.36
N ARG A 34 -5.37 11.73 11.79
CA ARG A 34 -6.43 10.72 11.79
C ARG A 34 -6.33 9.75 12.97
N HIS A 35 -5.25 9.79 13.73
CA HIS A 35 -5.05 8.97 14.93
C HIS A 35 -5.53 9.69 16.19
N GLU A 36 -5.94 8.93 17.21
CA GLU A 36 -6.18 9.48 18.55
C GLU A 36 -4.87 9.97 19.18
N PRO A 37 -4.89 11.05 19.98
CA PRO A 37 -6.05 11.86 20.33
C PRO A 37 -6.38 12.98 19.32
N TYR A 38 -5.59 13.11 18.25
CA TYR A 38 -5.60 14.27 17.35
C TYR A 38 -6.89 14.38 16.54
N CYS A 39 -7.42 13.26 16.05
CA CYS A 39 -8.67 13.25 15.30
C CYS A 39 -9.86 13.79 16.12
N ARG A 40 -9.86 13.53 17.43
CA ARG A 40 -10.89 14.00 18.37
C ARG A 40 -10.66 15.43 18.82
N THR A 41 -9.39 15.81 19.02
CA THR A 41 -9.04 17.17 19.49
C THR A 41 -9.21 18.20 18.36
N PHE A 42 -8.98 17.78 17.11
CA PHE A 42 -9.03 18.62 15.91
C PHE A 42 -9.90 17.97 14.81
N PRO A 43 -11.23 17.93 14.98
CA PRO A 43 -12.14 17.23 14.06
C PRO A 43 -12.16 17.83 12.63
N GLY A 44 -11.63 19.06 12.45
CA GLY A 44 -11.48 19.70 11.14
C GLY A 44 -10.21 19.32 10.37
N SER A 45 -9.22 18.72 11.03
CA SER A 45 -7.87 18.53 10.47
C SER A 45 -7.83 17.73 9.16
N GLY A 46 -8.73 16.76 8.98
CA GLY A 46 -8.84 15.99 7.74
C GLY A 46 -9.30 16.82 6.52
N ARG A 47 -10.01 17.94 6.74
CA ARG A 47 -10.36 18.88 5.65
C ARG A 47 -9.21 19.83 5.32
N GLU A 48 -8.34 20.09 6.28
CA GLU A 48 -7.21 21.02 6.14
C GLU A 48 -5.99 20.36 5.51
N LEU A 49 -5.89 19.02 5.57
CA LEU A 49 -4.74 18.26 5.11
C LEU A 49 -5.06 17.25 3.98
N PRO A 50 -5.82 17.62 2.93
CA PRO A 50 -6.25 16.67 1.89
C PRO A 50 -5.09 16.08 1.09
N VAL A 51 -3.98 16.82 0.95
CA VAL A 51 -2.77 16.31 0.29
C VAL A 51 -2.08 15.25 1.14
N THR A 52 -2.03 15.45 2.46
CA THR A 52 -1.46 14.47 3.39
C THR A 52 -2.26 13.18 3.40
N ASP A 53 -3.58 13.26 3.44
CA ASP A 53 -4.46 12.08 3.37
C ASP A 53 -4.23 11.32 2.08
N ARG A 54 -4.33 12.00 0.93
CA ARG A 54 -4.08 11.40 -0.39
C ARG A 54 -2.71 10.73 -0.46
N LEU A 55 -1.64 11.38 0.00
CA LEU A 55 -0.31 10.80 -0.01
C LEU A 55 -0.23 9.55 0.89
N SER A 56 -0.82 9.59 2.09
CA SER A 56 -0.79 8.46 3.03
C SER A 56 -1.46 7.20 2.48
N GLU A 57 -2.48 7.36 1.63
CA GLU A 57 -3.18 6.27 0.94
C GLU A 57 -2.36 5.69 -0.23
N MET A 58 -1.39 6.43 -0.75
CA MET A 58 -0.66 6.07 -1.98
C MET A 58 0.76 5.53 -1.75
N VAL A 59 1.35 5.73 -0.57
CA VAL A 59 2.77 5.41 -0.29
C VAL A 59 2.96 4.05 0.38
N MET A 60 4.05 3.35 0.08
CA MET A 60 4.48 2.19 0.84
C MET A 60 6.01 2.07 0.79
N CYS A 61 6.58 1.42 1.80
CA CYS A 61 7.99 1.08 1.84
C CYS A 61 8.17 -0.38 1.44
N LEU A 62 9.12 -0.62 0.54
CA LEU A 62 9.57 -1.94 0.14
C LEU A 62 10.80 -2.35 0.97
N PRO A 63 11.07 -3.67 1.10
CA PRO A 63 12.30 -4.15 1.69
C PRO A 63 13.54 -3.52 1.04
N THR A 64 14.46 -3.05 1.88
CA THR A 64 15.75 -2.46 1.48
C THR A 64 16.81 -2.72 2.56
N GLY A 65 18.03 -2.22 2.37
CA GLY A 65 19.17 -2.40 3.27
C GLY A 65 20.13 -3.51 2.84
N GLU A 66 21.15 -3.77 3.65
CA GLU A 66 22.26 -4.69 3.30
C GLU A 66 21.79 -6.14 3.04
N ALA A 67 20.70 -6.56 3.68
CA ALA A 67 20.14 -7.90 3.49
C ALA A 67 19.40 -8.08 2.15
N VAL A 68 19.07 -6.99 1.44
CA VAL A 68 18.32 -7.05 0.18
C VAL A 68 19.29 -7.07 -0.99
N THR A 69 19.41 -8.24 -1.60
CA THR A 69 20.25 -8.42 -2.79
C THR A 69 19.61 -7.82 -4.04
N PRO A 70 20.39 -7.53 -5.10
CA PRO A 70 19.83 -7.09 -6.38
C PRO A 70 18.84 -8.09 -7.01
N ALA A 71 19.00 -9.38 -6.75
CA ALA A 71 18.07 -10.41 -7.23
C ALA A 71 16.72 -10.33 -6.50
N MET A 72 16.73 -10.11 -5.18
CA MET A 72 15.51 -9.91 -4.40
C MET A 72 14.80 -8.62 -4.81
N ALA A 73 15.54 -7.53 -5.01
CA ALA A 73 14.96 -6.27 -5.50
C ALA A 73 14.29 -6.44 -6.88
N ARG A 74 14.91 -7.20 -7.79
CA ARG A 74 14.30 -7.55 -9.08
C ARG A 74 13.03 -8.39 -8.91
N MET A 75 13.07 -9.41 -8.06
CA MET A 75 11.89 -10.24 -7.77
C MET A 75 10.72 -9.39 -7.26
N ILE A 76 10.97 -8.48 -6.31
CA ILE A 76 9.95 -7.55 -5.80
C ILE A 76 9.39 -6.69 -6.94
N GLY A 77 10.26 -6.11 -7.77
CA GLY A 77 9.84 -5.31 -8.93
C GLY A 77 9.00 -6.09 -9.94
N ASP A 78 9.37 -7.35 -10.20
CA ASP A 78 8.62 -8.24 -11.09
C ASP A 78 7.26 -8.63 -10.51
N SER A 79 7.17 -8.91 -9.21
CA SER A 79 5.90 -9.19 -8.53
C SER A 79 4.97 -7.99 -8.60
N ILE A 80 5.47 -6.78 -8.35
CA ILE A 80 4.69 -5.53 -8.48
C ILE A 80 4.21 -5.35 -9.92
N ARG A 81 5.11 -5.52 -10.89
CA ARG A 81 4.77 -5.39 -12.32
C ARG A 81 3.71 -6.40 -12.73
N LEU A 82 3.84 -7.66 -12.33
CA LEU A 82 2.87 -8.71 -12.63
C LEU A 82 1.51 -8.41 -12.02
N ALA A 83 1.48 -7.97 -10.76
CA ALA A 83 0.24 -7.58 -10.08
C ALA A 83 -0.48 -6.43 -10.81
N GLY A 84 0.25 -5.42 -11.29
CA GLY A 84 -0.31 -4.33 -12.09
C GLY A 84 -0.85 -4.80 -13.45
N VAL A 85 -0.08 -5.62 -14.18
CA VAL A 85 -0.50 -6.18 -15.48
C VAL A 85 -1.76 -7.03 -15.34
N ARG A 86 -1.91 -7.78 -14.25
CA ARG A 86 -3.05 -8.66 -13.98
C ARG A 86 -3.99 -8.10 -12.91
N ALA A 87 -4.07 -6.78 -12.77
CA ALA A 87 -4.82 -6.11 -11.70
C ALA A 87 -6.30 -6.54 -11.61
N GLY A 88 -6.95 -6.81 -12.74
CA GLY A 88 -8.33 -7.31 -12.77
C GLY A 88 -8.49 -8.68 -12.11
N GLU A 89 -7.57 -9.60 -12.41
CA GLU A 89 -7.58 -10.96 -11.86
C GLU A 89 -7.18 -10.97 -10.38
N VAL A 90 -6.17 -10.19 -10.02
CA VAL A 90 -5.76 -10.01 -8.62
C VAL A 90 -6.93 -9.49 -7.78
N ARG A 91 -7.65 -8.48 -8.26
CA ARG A 91 -8.82 -7.93 -7.56
C ARG A 91 -9.95 -8.95 -7.41
N ALA A 92 -10.15 -9.83 -8.39
CA ALA A 92 -11.13 -10.92 -8.26
C ALA A 92 -10.69 -11.92 -7.19
N ALA A 93 -9.42 -12.35 -7.22
CA ALA A 93 -8.86 -13.30 -6.27
C ALA A 93 -8.89 -12.79 -4.83
N LEU A 94 -8.56 -11.51 -4.59
CA LEU A 94 -8.62 -10.91 -3.25
C LEU A 94 -10.04 -10.84 -2.69
N LYS A 95 -11.07 -10.65 -3.54
CA LYS A 95 -12.48 -10.69 -3.10
C LYS A 95 -12.93 -12.09 -2.69
N GLU A 96 -12.43 -13.12 -3.37
CA GLU A 96 -12.76 -14.51 -3.09
C GLU A 96 -12.04 -15.03 -1.84
N GLY A 97 -10.81 -14.55 -1.58
CA GLY A 97 -10.00 -14.89 -0.40
C GLY A 97 -10.40 -14.17 0.91
N GLY A 98 -11.25 -13.14 0.85
CA GLY A 98 -11.67 -12.32 2.00
C GLY A 98 -12.65 -12.98 2.98
N HIS A 99 -12.46 -14.26 3.31
CA HIS A 99 -13.12 -14.95 4.42
C HIS A 99 -12.07 -15.46 5.42
N ALA A 100 -11.61 -14.58 6.31
CA ALA A 100 -11.02 -14.94 7.60
C ALA A 100 -11.22 -13.79 8.59
#